data_AF-L7UG57-F1
#
_entry.id   AF-L7UG57-F1
#
_cell.length_a   1.000
_cell.length_b   1.000
_cell.length_c   1.000
_cell.angle_alpha   90.00
_cell.angle_beta   90.00
_cell.angle_gamma   90.00
#
_symmetry.space_group_name_H-M   'P 1'
#
loop_
_entity.id
_entity.type
_entity.pdbx_description
1 polymer ?
#
loop_
_entity_poly.entity_id
_entity_poly.type
_entity_poly.pdbx_seq_one_letter_code
_entity_poly.pdbx_strand_id
1 'polypeptide(L)'
;MSAELDPRLLSRAREVVSSITGFREDAIAAEAMERVVRGELARGRSSADLLGEMLFPQSPLANTLVRAALVGETYFFRQPEHFRYISQEGVPAALRRGALALRGWSAGCSTGEEAYSLAAALQASVAHGFPVEVMGTDLHEASLETARRASYGTWSRRESAPRLFPLYLDGADRQVTILPVVRRITSFAQSNLLAPLPERFGRFDFILCRNVLTYFSPAARDAAIALLARTLNPGGLLFLGAVEADRVPAGMVREGPPELQAFRLLGPGESATPAPVARVMERVAPPVIPVRRPKAAPPPVPAQVTPPPPPARLHLDALERIEEGDANGALAVLESLVRQAPDYLPGLLELALLRERSGAREAAVPLMRALRMRAERLAPDQLVDGPEALPARFYQASADAYLNQGALE
;
A
#
# COMPACT_ATOMS: atom_id res chain seq x y z
N MET A 1 0.77 29.68 25.36
CA MET A 1 0.18 30.17 24.10
C MET A 1 1.07 29.72 22.97
N SER A 2 0.66 28.71 22.20
CA SER A 2 1.42 28.26 21.02
C SER A 2 1.42 29.41 20.01
N ALA A 3 2.60 29.92 19.63
CA ALA A 3 2.68 30.90 18.56
C ALA A 3 2.13 30.27 17.27
N GLU A 4 1.18 30.96 16.65
CA GLU A 4 0.60 30.57 15.38
C GLU A 4 1.72 30.53 14.33
N LEU A 5 1.82 29.40 13.62
CA LEU A 5 2.91 29.18 12.67
C LEU A 5 2.66 30.03 11.42
N ASP A 6 3.70 30.62 10.83
CA ASP A 6 3.57 31.33 9.55
C ASP A 6 2.99 30.38 8.48
N PRO A 7 1.80 30.65 7.92
CA PRO A 7 1.18 29.80 6.91
C PRO A 7 2.06 29.60 5.66
N ARG A 8 2.96 30.55 5.35
CA ARG A 8 3.89 30.44 4.23
C ARG A 8 4.87 29.29 4.41
N LEU A 9 5.29 28.99 5.65
CA LEU A 9 6.19 27.88 5.93
C LEU A 9 5.53 26.53 5.59
N LEU A 10 4.26 26.35 5.96
CA LEU A 10 3.54 25.11 5.71
C LEU A 10 3.23 24.93 4.22
N SER A 11 2.79 26.00 3.54
CA SER A 11 2.60 25.98 2.08
C SER A 11 3.90 25.58 1.39
N ARG A 12 5.01 26.25 1.74
CA ARG A 12 6.30 25.99 1.10
C ARG A 12 6.83 24.59 1.40
N ALA A 13 6.64 24.08 2.61
CA ALA A 13 7.02 22.73 2.98
C ALA A 13 6.30 21.68 2.10
N ARG A 14 4.97 21.84 1.90
CA ARG A 14 4.18 20.94 1.04
C ARG A 14 4.58 21.05 -0.43
N GLU A 15 4.82 22.27 -0.93
CA GLU A 15 5.30 22.48 -2.30
C GLU A 15 6.64 21.77 -2.55
N VAL A 16 7.59 21.89 -1.62
CA VAL A 16 8.90 21.24 -1.73
C VAL A 16 8.75 19.73 -1.75
N VAL A 17 7.99 19.16 -0.81
CA VAL A 17 7.72 17.71 -0.79
C VAL A 17 7.05 17.27 -2.09
N SER A 18 6.00 17.96 -2.52
CA SER A 18 5.28 17.68 -3.77
C SER A 18 6.22 17.71 -4.98
N SER A 19 7.12 18.68 -5.06
CA SER A 19 8.07 18.81 -6.17
C SER A 19 9.10 17.68 -6.24
N ILE A 20 9.47 17.10 -5.09
CA ILE A 20 10.46 16.02 -5.01
C ILE A 20 9.81 14.65 -5.21
N THR A 21 8.67 14.41 -4.56
CA THR A 21 8.03 13.09 -4.53
C THR A 21 6.99 12.91 -5.64
N GLY A 22 6.48 14.00 -6.21
CA GLY A 22 5.32 14.01 -7.10
C GLY A 22 3.98 13.85 -6.40
N PHE A 23 3.98 13.84 -5.06
CA PHE A 23 2.75 13.71 -4.29
C PHE A 23 1.85 14.92 -4.53
N ARG A 24 0.53 14.70 -4.52
CA ARG A 24 -0.42 15.81 -4.49
C ARG A 24 -0.27 16.55 -3.17
N GLU A 25 -0.41 17.87 -3.21
CA GLU A 25 -0.30 18.65 -1.98
C GLU A 25 -1.32 18.22 -0.92
N ASP A 26 -2.57 17.93 -1.32
CA ASP A 26 -3.65 17.44 -0.45
C ASP A 26 -3.36 16.07 0.18
N ALA A 27 -2.51 15.26 -0.44
CA ALA A 27 -2.05 13.97 0.08
C ALA A 27 -0.91 14.11 1.10
N ILE A 28 -0.27 15.29 1.20
CA ILE A 28 0.79 15.56 2.18
C ILE A 28 0.16 16.10 3.47
N ALA A 29 0.30 15.33 4.55
CA ALA A 29 -0.26 15.67 5.86
C ALA A 29 0.31 16.99 6.39
N ALA A 30 -0.55 17.99 6.59
CA ALA A 30 -0.16 19.31 7.06
C ALA A 30 0.47 19.26 8.46
N GLU A 31 -0.06 18.39 9.33
CA GLU A 31 0.42 18.19 10.69
C GLU A 31 1.83 17.59 10.71
N ALA A 32 2.16 16.75 9.73
CA ALA A 32 3.51 16.20 9.60
C ALA A 32 4.52 17.28 9.20
N MET A 33 4.13 18.17 8.28
CA MET A 33 4.96 19.32 7.90
C MET A 33 5.11 20.29 9.08
N GLU A 34 4.02 20.57 9.78
CA GLU A 34 4.02 21.44 10.95
C GLU A 34 4.93 20.92 12.06
N ARG A 35 4.87 19.62 12.37
CA ARG A 35 5.75 19.00 13.35
C ARG A 35 7.23 19.16 12.99
N VAL A 36 7.60 18.97 11.72
CA VAL A 36 8.98 19.19 11.26
C VAL A 36 9.37 20.66 11.41
N VAL A 37 8.56 21.58 10.88
CA VAL A 37 8.85 23.02 10.93
C VAL A 37 8.95 23.53 12.37
N ARG A 38 8.00 23.15 13.25
CA ARG A 38 8.06 23.50 14.67
C ARG A 38 9.29 22.93 15.36
N GLY A 39 9.69 21.70 15.02
CA GLY A 39 10.91 21.10 15.54
C GLY A 39 12.16 21.90 15.19
N GLU A 40 12.25 22.42 13.97
CA GLU A 40 13.36 23.26 13.54
C GLU A 40 13.34 24.66 14.18
N LEU A 41 12.17 25.29 14.29
CA LEU A 41 12.02 26.56 15.01
C LEU A 41 12.42 26.40 16.49
N ALA A 42 12.05 25.30 17.12
CA ALA A 42 12.43 24.99 18.51
C ALA A 42 13.95 24.77 18.68
N ARG A 43 14.66 24.42 17.60
CA ARG A 43 16.15 24.36 17.57
C ARG A 43 16.80 25.74 17.38
N GLY A 44 16.02 26.82 17.37
CA GLY A 44 16.51 28.20 17.26
C GLY A 44 16.68 28.70 15.83
N ARG A 45 16.20 27.97 14.83
CA ARG A 45 16.22 28.42 13.43
C ARG A 45 15.13 29.46 13.17
N SER A 46 15.40 30.46 12.33
CA SER A 46 14.39 31.47 11.98
C SER A 46 13.51 31.01 10.82
N SER A 47 12.28 31.55 10.70
CA SER A 47 11.40 31.27 9.55
C SER A 47 12.07 31.60 8.20
N ALA A 48 12.89 32.66 8.16
CA ALA A 48 13.61 33.06 6.95
C ALA A 48 14.66 32.02 6.54
N ASP A 49 15.39 31.45 7.49
CA ASP A 49 16.37 30.39 7.22
C ASP A 49 15.69 29.14 6.67
N LEU A 50 14.55 28.76 7.26
CA LEU A 50 13.78 27.59 6.81
C LEU A 50 13.25 27.80 5.39
N LEU A 51 12.64 28.95 5.10
CA LEU A 51 12.17 29.28 3.75
C LEU A 51 13.32 29.30 2.73
N GLY A 52 14.47 29.89 3.10
CA GLY A 52 15.65 29.94 2.25
C GLY A 52 16.21 28.55 1.95
N GLU A 53 16.29 27.67 2.94
CA GLU A 53 16.75 26.29 2.74
C GLU A 53 15.76 25.46 1.89
N MET A 54 14.44 25.68 2.07
CA MET A 54 13.38 25.08 1.26
C MET A 54 13.40 25.54 -0.22
N LEU A 55 14.25 26.49 -0.61
CA LEU A 55 14.50 26.77 -2.03
C LEU A 55 15.36 25.69 -2.70
N PHE A 56 16.06 24.88 -1.92
CA PHE A 56 16.96 23.84 -2.39
C PHE A 56 16.38 22.45 -2.09
N PRO A 57 15.90 21.71 -3.11
CA PRO A 57 15.27 20.40 -2.91
C PRO A 57 16.18 19.33 -2.28
N GLN A 58 17.51 19.51 -2.35
CA GLN A 58 18.48 18.58 -1.78
C GLN A 58 18.93 18.95 -0.36
N SER A 59 18.29 19.95 0.24
CA SER A 59 18.66 20.41 1.57
C SER A 59 18.33 19.39 2.67
N PRO A 60 19.06 19.40 3.80
CA PRO A 60 18.72 18.58 4.97
C PRO A 60 17.27 18.75 5.44
N LEU A 61 16.75 19.98 5.39
CA LEU A 61 15.36 20.27 5.71
C LEU A 61 14.38 19.64 4.72
N ALA A 62 14.62 19.77 3.40
CA ALA A 62 13.79 19.13 2.39
C ALA A 62 13.75 17.61 2.56
N ASN A 63 14.90 16.98 2.82
CA ASN A 63 14.98 15.54 3.11
C ASN A 63 14.18 15.13 4.35
N THR A 64 14.19 15.98 5.39
CA THR A 64 13.43 15.74 6.63
C THR A 64 11.93 15.88 6.40
N LEU A 65 11.50 16.87 5.60
CA LEU A 65 10.11 17.04 5.21
C LEU A 65 9.61 15.87 4.37
N VAL A 66 10.38 15.46 3.36
CA VAL A 66 10.06 14.29 2.53
C VAL A 66 9.89 13.06 3.41
N ARG A 67 10.83 12.79 4.30
CA ARG A 67 10.73 11.66 5.25
C ARG A 67 9.44 11.69 6.08
N ALA A 68 9.02 12.87 6.54
CA ALA A 68 7.80 13.00 7.33
C ALA A 68 6.51 12.80 6.52
N ALA A 69 6.57 12.91 5.19
CA ALA A 69 5.43 12.73 4.29
C ALA A 69 5.26 11.31 3.77
N LEU A 70 6.30 10.47 3.83
CA LEU A 70 6.25 9.09 3.34
C LEU A 70 5.42 8.22 4.29
N VAL A 71 4.47 7.47 3.74
CA VAL A 71 3.65 6.50 4.47
C VAL A 71 4.25 5.11 4.24
N GLY A 72 4.68 4.45 5.32
CA GLY A 72 5.49 3.23 5.25
C GLY A 72 4.74 1.89 5.39
N GLU A 73 3.41 1.87 5.39
CA GLU A 73 2.65 0.65 5.68
C GLU A 73 2.89 -0.44 4.62
N THR A 74 3.56 -1.51 5.03
CA THR A 74 3.81 -2.70 4.21
C THR A 74 3.85 -3.96 5.08
N TYR A 75 3.52 -5.10 4.49
CA TYR A 75 3.52 -6.41 5.14
C TYR A 75 3.67 -7.51 4.08
N PHE A 76 4.11 -8.70 4.51
CA PHE A 76 4.38 -9.80 3.58
C PHE A 76 3.10 -10.25 2.88
N PHE A 77 3.23 -10.58 1.59
CA PHE A 77 2.14 -11.05 0.74
C PHE A 77 0.89 -10.16 0.72
N ARG A 78 1.02 -8.85 0.96
CA ARG A 78 -0.04 -7.86 0.72
C ARG A 78 -0.60 -8.00 -0.70
N GLN A 79 -1.92 -8.00 -0.87
CA GLN A 79 -2.60 -8.34 -2.13
C GLN A 79 -2.13 -9.71 -2.68
N PRO A 80 -2.43 -10.82 -1.97
CA PRO A 80 -1.92 -12.15 -2.26
C PRO A 80 -2.24 -12.65 -3.68
N GLU A 81 -3.33 -12.15 -4.28
CA GLU A 81 -3.74 -12.40 -5.66
C GLU A 81 -2.65 -12.05 -6.69
N HIS A 82 -1.84 -11.00 -6.48
CA HIS A 82 -0.75 -10.67 -7.39
C HIS A 82 0.32 -11.77 -7.39
N PHE A 83 0.72 -12.22 -6.21
CA PHE A 83 1.75 -13.25 -6.08
C PHE A 83 1.27 -14.61 -6.60
N ARG A 84 -0.02 -14.93 -6.42
CA ARG A 84 -0.64 -16.13 -7.03
C ARG A 84 -0.64 -16.03 -8.56
N TYR A 85 -1.01 -14.88 -9.12
CA TYR A 85 -0.99 -14.69 -10.57
C TYR A 85 0.43 -14.77 -11.14
N ILE A 86 1.40 -14.15 -10.45
CA ILE A 86 2.82 -14.23 -10.82
C ILE A 86 3.26 -15.70 -10.87
N SER A 87 2.98 -16.50 -9.84
CA SER A 87 3.43 -17.90 -9.81
C SER A 87 2.71 -18.80 -10.82
N GLN A 88 1.39 -18.63 -10.97
CA GLN A 88 0.55 -19.55 -11.76
C GLN A 88 0.54 -19.22 -13.26
N GLU A 89 0.62 -17.95 -13.62
CA GLU A 89 0.48 -17.50 -15.00
C GLU A 89 1.71 -16.75 -15.49
N GLY A 90 2.20 -15.80 -14.67
CA GLY A 90 3.31 -14.91 -15.03
C GLY A 90 4.63 -15.65 -15.29
N VAL A 91 5.06 -16.47 -14.34
CA VAL A 91 6.30 -17.25 -14.41
C VAL A 91 6.24 -18.27 -15.56
N PRO A 92 5.20 -19.11 -15.69
CA PRO A 92 5.08 -20.00 -16.85
C PRO A 92 5.09 -19.26 -18.19
N ALA A 93 4.46 -18.09 -18.29
CA ALA A 93 4.48 -17.29 -19.50
C ALA A 93 5.88 -16.76 -19.83
N ALA A 94 6.63 -16.26 -18.84
CA ALA A 94 8.01 -15.82 -19.03
C ALA A 94 8.93 -16.97 -19.49
N LEU A 95 8.80 -18.15 -18.89
CA LEU A 95 9.57 -19.33 -19.28
C LEU A 95 9.23 -19.81 -20.71
N ARG A 96 7.95 -19.82 -21.11
CA ARG A 96 7.54 -20.14 -22.50
C ARG A 96 8.11 -19.17 -23.52
N ARG A 97 8.35 -17.91 -23.14
CA ARG A 97 9.04 -16.92 -23.98
C ARG A 97 10.56 -17.11 -24.04
N GLY A 98 11.12 -18.08 -23.32
CA GLY A 98 12.55 -18.36 -23.30
C GLY A 98 13.34 -17.49 -22.33
N ALA A 99 12.72 -16.96 -21.27
CA ALA A 99 13.46 -16.26 -20.22
C ALA A 99 14.58 -17.15 -19.65
N LEU A 100 15.81 -16.64 -19.64
CA LEU A 100 16.99 -17.33 -19.10
C LEU A 100 17.21 -17.05 -17.60
N ALA A 101 16.56 -16.01 -17.10
CA ALA A 101 16.51 -15.60 -15.71
C ALA A 101 15.16 -14.91 -15.49
N LEU A 102 14.68 -14.87 -14.23
CA LEU A 102 13.53 -14.05 -13.87
C LEU A 102 14.02 -12.85 -13.07
N ARG A 103 13.68 -11.64 -13.53
CA ARG A 103 14.03 -10.40 -12.83
C ARG A 103 12.78 -9.69 -12.35
N GLY A 104 12.70 -9.47 -11.04
CA GLY A 104 11.63 -8.75 -10.37
C GLY A 104 12.07 -7.37 -9.88
N TRP A 105 11.16 -6.40 -9.88
CA TRP A 105 11.37 -5.09 -9.24
C TRP A 105 10.16 -4.73 -8.37
N SER A 106 10.40 -4.45 -7.09
CA SER A 106 9.47 -3.78 -6.19
C SER A 106 9.83 -2.29 -6.12
N ALA A 107 8.99 -1.46 -6.73
CA ALA A 107 9.15 -0.03 -6.91
C ALA A 107 8.37 0.73 -5.83
N GLY A 108 9.08 1.39 -4.91
CA GLY A 108 8.52 1.91 -3.65
C GLY A 108 8.36 0.80 -2.61
N CYS A 109 9.44 0.05 -2.35
CA CYS A 109 9.39 -1.18 -1.57
C CYS A 109 9.25 -0.98 -0.05
N SER A 110 9.28 0.25 0.45
CA SER A 110 9.32 0.59 1.88
C SER A 110 10.38 -0.23 2.61
N THR A 111 10.03 -0.92 3.69
CA THR A 111 10.91 -1.77 4.51
C THR A 111 11.21 -3.14 3.91
N GLY A 112 10.80 -3.41 2.66
CA GLY A 112 11.26 -4.54 1.86
C GLY A 112 10.36 -5.78 1.84
N GLU A 113 9.25 -5.78 2.59
CA GLU A 113 8.32 -6.91 2.67
C GLU A 113 7.79 -7.34 1.30
N GLU A 114 7.46 -6.38 0.43
CA GLU A 114 7.01 -6.66 -0.94
C GLU A 114 8.11 -7.30 -1.79
N ALA A 115 9.32 -6.74 -1.76
CA ALA A 115 10.46 -7.27 -2.50
C ALA A 115 10.77 -8.71 -2.10
N TYR A 116 10.75 -9.01 -0.80
CA TYR A 116 10.97 -10.38 -0.33
C TYR A 116 9.81 -11.32 -0.64
N SER A 117 8.57 -10.83 -0.62
CA SER A 117 7.39 -11.61 -1.03
C SER A 117 7.47 -11.99 -2.52
N LEU A 118 7.88 -11.04 -3.38
CA LEU A 118 8.12 -11.29 -4.80
C LEU A 118 9.24 -12.31 -4.98
N ALA A 119 10.37 -12.13 -4.29
CA ALA A 119 11.51 -13.03 -4.37
C ALA A 119 11.13 -14.47 -3.97
N ALA A 120 10.37 -14.64 -2.88
CA ALA A 120 9.87 -15.96 -2.47
C ALA A 120 8.91 -16.56 -3.50
N ALA A 121 8.00 -15.77 -4.07
CA ALA A 121 7.08 -16.24 -5.11
C ALA A 121 7.82 -16.69 -6.37
N LEU A 122 8.77 -15.89 -6.87
CA LEU A 122 9.56 -16.24 -8.05
C LEU A 122 10.43 -17.47 -7.80
N GLN A 123 11.16 -17.50 -6.69
CA GLN A 123 12.05 -18.60 -6.32
C GLN A 123 11.32 -19.93 -6.15
N ALA A 124 10.09 -19.91 -5.62
CA ALA A 124 9.26 -21.11 -5.44
C ALA A 124 8.59 -21.58 -6.75
N SER A 125 8.57 -20.74 -7.79
CA SER A 125 7.86 -21.01 -9.05
C SER A 125 8.78 -21.48 -10.18
N VAL A 126 10.08 -21.64 -9.93
CA VAL A 126 11.07 -22.08 -10.91
C VAL A 126 11.79 -23.35 -10.46
N ALA A 127 12.40 -24.06 -11.41
CA ALA A 127 13.24 -25.21 -11.11
C ALA A 127 14.45 -24.81 -10.25
N HIS A 128 14.95 -25.73 -9.44
CA HIS A 128 16.14 -25.49 -8.62
C HIS A 128 17.33 -25.07 -9.49
N GLY A 129 18.02 -23.98 -9.10
CA GLY A 129 19.16 -23.44 -9.84
C GLY A 129 18.81 -22.51 -10.99
N PHE A 130 17.52 -22.32 -11.31
CA PHE A 130 17.10 -21.30 -12.27
C PHE A 130 17.42 -19.90 -11.73
N PRO A 131 18.07 -18.99 -12.49
CA PRO A 131 18.46 -17.68 -11.99
C PRO A 131 17.26 -16.78 -11.69
N VAL A 132 17.24 -16.21 -10.48
CA VAL A 132 16.23 -15.23 -10.03
C VAL A 132 16.95 -14.06 -9.39
N GLU A 133 16.51 -12.84 -9.72
CA GLU A 133 16.99 -11.59 -9.11
C GLU A 133 15.80 -10.70 -8.81
N VAL A 134 15.77 -10.09 -7.62
CA VAL A 134 14.78 -9.08 -7.24
C VAL A 134 15.48 -7.83 -6.75
N MET A 135 15.03 -6.68 -7.26
CA MET A 135 15.42 -5.36 -6.80
C MET A 135 14.27 -4.74 -6.00
N GLY A 136 14.55 -4.18 -4.83
CA GLY A 136 13.67 -3.27 -4.12
C GLY A 136 14.23 -1.85 -4.20
N THR A 137 13.41 -0.87 -4.57
CA THR A 137 13.84 0.54 -4.53
C THR A 137 12.87 1.39 -3.74
N ASP A 138 13.39 2.34 -2.98
CA ASP A 138 12.58 3.32 -2.25
C ASP A 138 13.29 4.68 -2.20
N LEU A 139 12.55 5.74 -1.88
CA LEU A 139 13.12 7.06 -1.64
C LEU A 139 13.72 7.17 -0.23
N HIS A 140 13.24 6.36 0.72
CA HIS A 140 13.61 6.44 2.13
C HIS A 140 14.72 5.45 2.52
N GLU A 141 15.95 5.94 2.67
CA GLU A 141 17.10 5.10 2.98
C GLU A 141 16.96 4.33 4.31
N ALA A 142 16.35 4.89 5.34
CA ALA A 142 16.16 4.17 6.61
C ALA A 142 15.18 2.99 6.49
N SER A 143 14.19 3.08 5.59
CA SER A 143 13.36 1.93 5.25
C SER A 143 14.19 0.85 4.53
N LEU A 144 15.07 1.26 3.61
CA LEU A 144 15.99 0.34 2.93
C LEU A 144 17.02 -0.30 3.86
N GLU A 145 17.49 0.40 4.89
CA GLU A 145 18.32 -0.18 5.94
C GLU A 145 17.58 -1.30 6.68
N THR A 146 16.31 -1.10 7.00
CA THR A 146 15.46 -2.15 7.56
C THR A 146 15.32 -3.33 6.61
N ALA A 147 15.09 -3.07 5.33
CA ALA A 147 15.02 -4.09 4.29
C ALA A 147 16.30 -4.93 4.20
N ARG A 148 17.48 -4.28 4.26
CA ARG A 148 18.79 -4.95 4.23
C ARG A 148 19.07 -5.77 5.49
N ARG A 149 18.56 -5.36 6.66
CA ARG A 149 18.63 -6.16 7.91
C ARG A 149 17.83 -7.45 7.80
N ALA A 150 16.72 -7.44 7.06
CA ALA A 150 15.89 -8.61 6.77
C ALA A 150 15.34 -9.31 8.04
N SER A 151 15.07 -8.53 9.07
CA SER A 151 14.48 -8.96 10.34
C SER A 151 13.25 -8.12 10.63
N TYR A 152 12.14 -8.77 10.95
CA TYR A 152 10.82 -8.15 10.99
C TYR A 152 9.99 -8.62 12.18
N GLY A 153 9.13 -7.72 12.69
CA GLY A 153 8.23 -8.00 13.81
C GLY A 153 6.92 -8.70 13.40
N THR A 154 5.95 -8.62 14.31
CA THR A 154 4.59 -9.16 14.12
C THR A 154 3.82 -8.43 13.02
N TRP A 155 4.04 -7.13 12.87
CA TRP A 155 3.37 -6.32 11.86
C TRP A 155 3.55 -6.85 10.44
N SER A 156 4.79 -7.14 10.06
CA SER A 156 5.10 -7.64 8.73
C SER A 156 4.44 -9.01 8.45
N ARG A 157 3.95 -9.70 9.49
CA ARG A 157 3.30 -11.03 9.43
C ARG A 157 1.81 -11.01 9.76
N ARG A 158 1.14 -9.87 9.57
CA ARG A 158 -0.31 -9.74 9.76
C ARG A 158 -1.08 -10.97 9.29
N GLU A 159 -1.93 -11.50 10.16
CA GLU A 159 -2.74 -12.70 9.90
C GLU A 159 -3.70 -12.53 8.71
N SER A 160 -4.06 -11.28 8.38
CA SER A 160 -4.85 -10.94 7.19
C SER A 160 -4.16 -11.27 5.87
N ALA A 161 -2.83 -11.44 5.88
CA ALA A 161 -2.06 -11.81 4.71
C ALA A 161 -1.60 -13.28 4.79
N PRO A 162 -2.03 -14.14 3.87
CA PRO A 162 -1.63 -15.54 3.92
C PRO A 162 -0.15 -15.68 3.56
N ARG A 163 0.57 -16.54 4.30
CA ARG A 163 1.92 -16.97 3.89
C ARG A 163 1.81 -17.91 2.69
N LEU A 164 1.97 -17.36 1.48
CA LEU A 164 1.81 -18.10 0.22
C LEU A 164 3.01 -19.00 -0.11
N PHE A 165 4.21 -18.54 0.22
CA PHE A 165 5.47 -19.21 -0.13
C PHE A 165 6.42 -19.24 1.08
N PRO A 166 7.40 -20.16 1.11
CA PRO A 166 8.45 -20.14 2.12
C PRO A 166 9.24 -18.83 2.06
N LEU A 167 9.17 -18.04 3.13
CA LEU A 167 9.74 -16.69 3.16
C LEU A 167 10.71 -16.45 4.31
N TYR A 168 10.36 -16.90 5.53
CA TYR A 168 11.11 -16.57 6.74
C TYR A 168 11.17 -17.73 7.74
N LEU A 169 12.07 -17.60 8.71
CA LEU A 169 12.16 -18.44 9.91
C LEU A 169 11.67 -17.65 11.12
N ASP A 170 10.88 -18.30 11.97
CA ASP A 170 10.47 -17.76 13.26
C ASP A 170 11.66 -17.68 14.22
N GLY A 171 11.85 -16.51 14.82
CA GLY A 171 12.86 -16.24 15.85
C GLY A 171 12.24 -16.00 17.22
N ALA A 172 13.09 -15.66 18.19
CA ALA A 172 12.65 -15.21 19.52
C ALA A 172 11.83 -13.91 19.44
N ASP A 173 11.03 -13.62 20.46
CA ASP A 173 10.29 -12.36 20.63
C ASP A 173 9.40 -11.96 19.44
N ARG A 174 8.79 -12.96 18.78
CA ARG A 174 7.91 -12.76 17.62
C ARG A 174 8.61 -12.00 16.48
N GLN A 175 9.92 -12.12 16.38
CA GLN A 175 10.71 -11.69 15.22
C GLN A 175 10.78 -12.78 14.16
N VAL A 176 10.91 -12.39 12.91
CA VAL A 176 11.21 -13.29 11.80
C VAL A 176 12.39 -12.80 11.02
N THR A 177 13.19 -13.74 10.58
CA THR A 177 14.32 -13.48 9.70
C THR A 177 14.04 -14.09 8.33
N ILE A 178 14.26 -13.32 7.27
CA ILE A 178 14.10 -13.79 5.89
C ILE A 178 15.02 -14.98 5.63
N LEU A 179 14.50 -15.98 4.91
CA LEU A 179 15.26 -17.16 4.52
C LEU A 179 16.51 -16.76 3.73
N PRO A 180 17.69 -17.34 4.01
CA PRO A 180 18.92 -16.97 3.33
C PRO A 180 18.84 -17.07 1.80
N VAL A 181 18.10 -18.05 1.27
CA VAL A 181 17.91 -18.20 -0.19
C VAL A 181 17.16 -17.04 -0.80
N VAL A 182 16.10 -16.54 -0.13
CA VAL A 182 15.31 -15.38 -0.59
C VAL A 182 16.11 -14.09 -0.42
N ARG A 183 16.85 -13.96 0.69
CA ARG A 183 17.70 -12.79 0.95
C ARG A 183 18.81 -12.64 -0.10
N ARG A 184 19.46 -13.73 -0.52
CA ARG A 184 20.58 -13.70 -1.48
C ARG A 184 20.18 -13.21 -2.87
N ILE A 185 18.95 -13.44 -3.29
CA ILE A 185 18.45 -13.03 -4.61
C ILE A 185 17.80 -11.64 -4.58
N THR A 186 17.78 -10.96 -3.43
CA THR A 186 17.13 -9.67 -3.25
C THR A 186 18.15 -8.58 -2.94
N SER A 187 18.07 -7.45 -3.62
CA SER A 187 18.95 -6.30 -3.43
C SER A 187 18.15 -5.00 -3.29
N PHE A 188 18.76 -3.96 -2.70
CA PHE A 188 18.07 -2.71 -2.37
C PHE A 188 18.87 -1.47 -2.77
N ALA A 189 18.22 -0.51 -3.41
CA ALA A 189 18.83 0.75 -3.82
C ALA A 189 17.88 1.94 -3.65
N GLN A 190 18.43 3.10 -3.30
CA GLN A 190 17.64 4.33 -3.27
C GLN A 190 17.29 4.76 -4.70
N SER A 191 16.02 5.05 -4.97
CA SER A 191 15.57 5.56 -6.27
C SER A 191 14.28 6.36 -6.13
N ASN A 192 14.15 7.42 -6.92
CA ASN A 192 12.90 8.14 -7.11
C ASN A 192 12.15 7.56 -8.33
N LEU A 193 10.86 7.24 -8.18
CA LEU A 193 10.03 6.71 -9.28
C LEU A 193 9.84 7.68 -10.44
N LEU A 194 10.06 8.98 -10.21
CA LEU A 194 10.03 10.02 -11.24
C LEU A 194 11.38 10.22 -11.94
N ALA A 195 12.42 9.50 -11.50
CA ALA A 195 13.72 9.51 -12.14
C ALA A 195 13.92 8.22 -12.95
N PRO A 196 14.62 8.28 -14.11
CA PRO A 196 15.00 7.08 -14.82
C PRO A 196 15.83 6.14 -13.94
N LEU A 197 15.47 4.86 -13.93
CA LEU A 197 16.25 3.85 -13.26
C LEU A 197 17.62 3.72 -13.96
N PRO A 198 18.75 3.73 -13.24
CA PRO A 198 20.07 3.60 -13.85
C PRO A 198 20.20 2.36 -14.75
N GLU A 199 20.79 2.53 -15.94
CA GLU A 199 20.87 1.46 -16.97
C GLU A 199 21.52 0.16 -16.47
N ARG A 200 22.45 0.25 -15.51
CA ARG A 200 23.09 -0.91 -14.87
C ARG A 200 22.09 -1.88 -14.23
N PHE A 201 20.89 -1.42 -13.87
CA PHE A 201 19.85 -2.27 -13.29
C PHE A 201 19.06 -3.04 -14.35
N GLY A 202 19.18 -2.70 -15.64
CA GLY A 202 18.62 -3.44 -16.75
C GLY A 202 17.09 -3.43 -16.80
N ARG A 203 16.51 -4.53 -17.32
CA ARG A 203 15.07 -4.72 -17.49
C ARG A 203 14.51 -5.84 -16.62
N PHE A 204 13.19 -5.83 -16.41
CA PHE A 204 12.48 -6.73 -15.52
C PHE A 204 11.34 -7.48 -16.22
N ASP A 205 11.06 -8.69 -15.75
CA ASP A 205 9.91 -9.49 -16.17
C ASP A 205 8.68 -9.18 -15.34
N PHE A 206 8.88 -8.79 -14.09
CA PHE A 206 7.81 -8.47 -13.15
C PHE A 206 8.16 -7.17 -12.42
N ILE A 207 7.24 -6.21 -12.43
CA ILE A 207 7.33 -4.98 -11.64
C ILE A 207 6.10 -4.88 -10.76
N LEU A 208 6.30 -4.73 -9.45
CA LEU A 208 5.28 -4.33 -8.48
C LEU A 208 5.53 -2.86 -8.14
N CYS A 209 4.50 -2.02 -8.27
CA CYS A 209 4.51 -0.63 -7.83
C CYS A 209 3.16 -0.34 -7.20
N ARG A 210 2.99 -0.71 -5.92
CA ARG A 210 1.68 -0.80 -5.28
C ARG A 210 1.58 0.10 -4.07
N ASN A 211 0.41 0.74 -3.92
CA ASN A 211 0.08 1.62 -2.79
C ASN A 211 1.00 2.84 -2.65
N VAL A 212 1.69 3.20 -3.73
CA VAL A 212 2.60 4.35 -3.81
C VAL A 212 2.01 5.43 -4.70
N LEU A 213 1.37 5.04 -5.80
CA LEU A 213 0.86 5.97 -6.81
C LEU A 213 -0.43 6.66 -6.37
N THR A 214 -1.14 6.12 -5.36
CA THR A 214 -2.33 6.76 -4.76
C THR A 214 -2.07 8.19 -4.24
N TYR A 215 -0.82 8.47 -3.83
CA TYR A 215 -0.41 9.79 -3.34
C TYR A 215 -0.01 10.76 -4.45
N PHE A 216 0.23 10.27 -5.68
CA PHE A 216 0.80 11.06 -6.76
C PHE A 216 -0.25 11.97 -7.42
N SER A 217 0.21 13.10 -7.96
CA SER A 217 -0.59 13.87 -8.93
C SER A 217 -0.82 13.05 -10.19
N PRO A 218 -1.93 13.28 -10.93
CA PRO A 218 -2.20 12.53 -12.17
C PRO A 218 -1.04 12.57 -13.16
N ALA A 219 -0.38 13.72 -13.32
CA ALA A 219 0.78 13.88 -14.19
C ALA A 219 2.00 13.09 -13.70
N ALA A 220 2.30 13.15 -12.39
CA ALA A 220 3.41 12.40 -11.80
C ALA A 220 3.17 10.89 -11.88
N ARG A 221 1.93 10.44 -11.64
CA ARG A 221 1.52 9.04 -11.78
C ARG A 221 1.73 8.54 -13.20
N ASP A 222 1.24 9.28 -14.19
CA ASP A 222 1.39 8.92 -15.61
C ASP A 222 2.88 8.87 -16.01
N ALA A 223 3.70 9.81 -15.51
CA ALA A 223 5.14 9.82 -15.72
C ALA A 223 5.84 8.60 -15.09
N ALA A 224 5.51 8.25 -13.84
CA ALA A 224 6.05 7.10 -13.14
C ALA A 224 5.70 5.79 -13.88
N ILE A 225 4.42 5.61 -14.25
CA ILE A 225 3.97 4.43 -15.01
C ILE A 225 4.72 4.32 -16.35
N ALA A 226 4.95 5.44 -17.04
CA ALA A 226 5.69 5.44 -18.29
C ALA A 226 7.19 5.08 -18.12
N LEU A 227 7.80 5.41 -16.97
CA LEU A 227 9.16 4.99 -16.64
C LEU A 227 9.21 3.50 -16.31
N LEU A 228 8.28 3.00 -15.48
CA LEU A 228 8.16 1.58 -15.14
C LEU A 228 7.98 0.73 -16.40
N ALA A 229 7.06 1.13 -17.29
CA ALA A 229 6.80 0.47 -18.57
C ALA A 229 8.07 0.33 -19.43
N ARG A 230 8.93 1.36 -19.48
CA ARG A 230 10.17 1.34 -20.26
C ARG A 230 11.21 0.36 -19.74
N THR A 231 11.15 0.01 -18.46
CA THR A 231 12.06 -0.96 -17.82
C THR A 231 11.57 -2.40 -17.89
N LEU A 232 10.36 -2.65 -18.40
CA LEU A 232 9.90 -4.02 -18.63
C LEU A 232 10.58 -4.66 -19.85
N ASN A 233 10.76 -5.97 -19.78
CA ASN A 233 10.96 -6.82 -20.94
C ASN A 233 9.66 -6.88 -21.76
N PRO A 234 9.73 -7.08 -23.09
CA PRO A 234 8.56 -7.45 -23.88
C PRO A 234 7.80 -8.63 -23.26
N GLY A 235 6.49 -8.49 -23.07
CA GLY A 235 5.66 -9.49 -22.38
C GLY A 235 5.79 -9.49 -20.85
N GLY A 236 6.58 -8.60 -20.27
CA GLY A 236 6.70 -8.39 -18.83
C GLY A 236 5.43 -7.78 -18.22
N LEU A 237 5.25 -7.97 -16.91
CA LEU A 237 4.05 -7.62 -16.18
C LEU A 237 4.31 -6.48 -15.19
N LEU A 238 3.44 -5.47 -15.21
CA LEU A 238 3.33 -4.42 -14.21
C LEU A 238 2.09 -4.68 -13.34
N PHE A 239 2.29 -4.70 -12.03
CA PHE A 239 1.22 -4.80 -11.03
C PHE A 239 1.15 -3.50 -10.24
N LEU A 240 -0.03 -2.90 -10.21
CA LEU A 240 -0.31 -1.69 -9.44
C LEU A 240 -1.25 -2.02 -8.26
N GLY A 241 -1.26 -1.16 -7.25
CA GLY A 241 -2.18 -1.30 -6.12
C GLY A 241 -3.63 -1.15 -6.55
N ALA A 242 -4.54 -1.55 -5.65
CA ALA A 242 -5.98 -1.42 -5.91
C ALA A 242 -6.31 0.02 -6.31
N VAL A 243 -7.02 0.16 -7.44
CA VAL A 243 -7.48 1.44 -8.03
C VAL A 243 -6.39 2.48 -8.34
N GLU A 244 -5.12 2.10 -8.47
CA GLU A 244 -4.04 3.06 -8.78
C GLU A 244 -3.95 3.45 -10.26
N ALA A 245 -4.57 2.68 -11.17
CA ALA A 245 -4.70 3.05 -12.57
C ALA A 245 -6.16 3.08 -13.04
N ASP A 246 -6.57 4.26 -13.50
CA ASP A 246 -7.93 4.51 -14.01
C ASP A 246 -8.14 3.92 -15.43
N ARG A 247 -7.03 3.65 -16.14
CA ARG A 247 -7.01 3.15 -17.52
C ARG A 247 -5.83 2.22 -17.73
N VAL A 248 -5.89 1.43 -18.80
CA VAL A 248 -4.75 0.61 -19.23
C VAL A 248 -3.60 1.54 -19.66
N PRO A 249 -2.38 1.35 -19.14
CA PRO A 249 -1.22 2.14 -19.56
C PRO A 249 -0.92 1.99 -21.06
N ALA A 250 -0.35 3.03 -21.66
CA ALA A 250 -0.01 3.02 -23.08
C ALA A 250 0.98 1.88 -23.41
N GLY A 251 0.72 1.16 -24.51
CA GLY A 251 1.55 0.03 -24.95
C GLY A 251 1.36 -1.25 -24.13
N MET A 252 0.35 -1.30 -23.25
CA MET A 252 0.05 -2.48 -22.43
C MET A 252 -1.35 -3.02 -22.69
N VAL A 253 -1.57 -4.27 -22.25
CA VAL A 253 -2.88 -4.90 -22.16
C VAL A 253 -3.17 -5.32 -20.73
N ARG A 254 -4.44 -5.32 -20.34
CA ARG A 254 -4.85 -5.82 -19.03
C ARG A 254 -4.78 -7.35 -19.00
N GLU A 255 -4.26 -7.87 -17.90
CA GLU A 255 -4.23 -9.29 -17.58
C GLU A 255 -5.14 -9.58 -16.39
N GLY A 256 -5.91 -10.67 -16.49
CA GLY A 256 -6.86 -11.05 -15.44
C GLY A 256 -8.01 -10.05 -15.23
N PRO A 257 -8.72 -10.17 -14.10
CA PRO A 257 -9.86 -9.32 -13.79
C PRO A 257 -9.43 -7.88 -13.42
N PRO A 258 -10.30 -6.86 -13.58
CA PRO A 258 -9.94 -5.45 -13.34
C PRO A 258 -9.33 -5.14 -11.97
N GLU A 259 -9.74 -5.88 -10.94
CA GLU A 259 -9.28 -5.76 -9.56
C GLU A 259 -7.82 -6.16 -9.39
N LEU A 260 -7.29 -7.04 -10.26
CA LEU A 260 -5.91 -7.51 -10.21
C LEU A 260 -4.90 -6.43 -10.60
N GLN A 261 -5.35 -5.37 -11.31
CA GLN A 261 -4.49 -4.26 -11.73
C GLN A 261 -3.15 -4.71 -12.34
N ALA A 262 -3.20 -5.80 -13.12
CA ALA A 262 -2.05 -6.38 -13.81
C ALA A 262 -2.08 -5.98 -15.28
N PHE A 263 -0.93 -5.54 -15.79
CA PHE A 263 -0.78 -5.03 -17.14
C PHE A 263 0.46 -5.63 -17.80
N ARG A 264 0.30 -6.22 -18.98
CA ARG A 264 1.40 -6.80 -19.76
C ARG A 264 1.87 -5.83 -20.82
N LEU A 265 3.19 -5.61 -20.89
CA LEU A 265 3.79 -4.86 -21.99
C LEU A 265 3.71 -5.67 -23.29
N LEU A 266 3.17 -5.06 -24.35
CA LEU A 266 3.09 -5.70 -25.66
C LEU A 266 4.48 -5.92 -26.27
N GLY A 267 4.65 -7.06 -26.95
CA GLY A 267 5.84 -7.32 -27.73
C GLY A 267 5.90 -6.52 -29.04
N PRO A 268 7.09 -6.41 -29.67
CA PRO A 268 7.21 -5.81 -31.00
C PRO A 268 6.30 -6.52 -32.01
N GLY A 269 5.39 -5.78 -32.64
CA GLY A 269 4.44 -6.33 -33.63
C GLY A 269 3.21 -7.02 -33.05
N GLU A 270 3.07 -7.08 -31.72
CA GLU A 270 1.86 -7.59 -31.07
C GLU A 270 0.78 -6.49 -31.05
N SER A 271 -0.40 -6.81 -31.58
CA SER A 271 -1.58 -5.93 -31.46
C SER A 271 -2.40 -6.32 -30.24
N ALA A 272 -3.01 -5.35 -29.56
CA ALA A 272 -3.89 -5.56 -28.43
C ALA A 272 -5.16 -6.31 -28.86
N THR A 273 -5.05 -7.64 -28.96
CA THR A 273 -6.22 -8.52 -29.04
C THR A 273 -6.40 -9.08 -27.63
N PRO A 274 -7.56 -8.90 -26.98
CA PRO A 274 -7.75 -9.39 -25.63
C PRO A 274 -7.56 -10.91 -25.61
N ALA A 275 -6.73 -11.40 -24.69
CA ALA A 275 -6.65 -12.82 -24.42
C ALA A 275 -8.05 -13.32 -23.98
N PRO A 276 -8.47 -14.53 -24.39
CA PRO A 276 -9.69 -15.12 -23.87
C PRO A 276 -9.54 -15.25 -22.35
N VAL A 277 -10.45 -14.60 -21.61
CA VAL A 277 -10.53 -14.70 -20.16
C VAL A 277 -10.63 -16.18 -19.81
N ALA A 278 -9.59 -16.74 -19.20
CA ALA A 278 -9.68 -18.08 -18.64
C ALA A 278 -10.82 -18.07 -17.61
N ARG A 279 -11.88 -18.83 -17.89
CA ARG A 279 -13.01 -19.03 -16.99
C ARG A 279 -12.48 -19.57 -15.66
N VAL A 280 -12.38 -18.72 -14.66
CA VAL A 280 -12.46 -19.17 -13.26
C VAL A 280 -13.88 -19.71 -13.06
N MET A 281 -13.96 -20.91 -12.49
CA MET A 281 -15.16 -21.72 -12.38
C MET A 281 -16.36 -20.96 -11.80
N GLU A 282 -17.51 -21.20 -12.43
CA GLU A 282 -18.83 -20.62 -12.16
C GLU A 282 -19.48 -21.16 -10.88
N ARG A 283 -20.26 -20.30 -10.18
CA ARG A 283 -21.55 -20.55 -9.48
C ARG A 283 -21.87 -19.36 -8.55
N VAL A 284 -23.04 -18.72 -8.47
CA VAL A 284 -24.40 -18.76 -9.07
C VAL A 284 -24.94 -17.32 -8.93
N ALA A 285 -25.67 -16.79 -9.91
CA ALA A 285 -26.33 -15.47 -9.82
C ALA A 285 -27.84 -15.60 -9.51
N PRO A 286 -28.43 -14.75 -8.63
CA PRO A 286 -29.87 -14.55 -8.54
C PRO A 286 -30.34 -13.37 -9.44
N PRO A 287 -31.66 -13.20 -9.70
CA PRO A 287 -32.16 -12.43 -10.83
C PRO A 287 -32.14 -10.91 -10.60
N VAL A 288 -31.91 -10.17 -11.68
CA VAL A 288 -31.95 -8.69 -11.72
C VAL A 288 -33.41 -8.23 -11.96
N ILE A 289 -33.95 -7.40 -11.06
CA ILE A 289 -35.17 -6.62 -11.27
C ILE A 289 -34.76 -5.20 -11.73
N PRO A 290 -35.37 -4.60 -12.77
CA PRO A 290 -35.00 -3.26 -13.21
C PRO A 290 -35.61 -2.18 -12.31
N VAL A 291 -34.78 -1.37 -11.64
CA VAL A 291 -35.20 -0.18 -10.90
C VAL A 291 -35.05 1.07 -11.80
N ARG A 292 -36.15 1.80 -12.01
CA ARG A 292 -36.18 3.12 -12.66
C ARG A 292 -35.47 4.17 -11.79
N ARG A 293 -34.62 5.01 -12.39
CA ARG A 293 -34.02 6.19 -11.76
C ARG A 293 -35.02 7.36 -11.70
N PRO A 294 -35.19 8.05 -10.55
CA PRO A 294 -35.71 9.41 -10.51
C PRO A 294 -34.59 10.46 -10.66
N LYS A 295 -34.98 11.64 -11.14
CA LYS A 295 -34.15 12.80 -11.53
C LYS A 295 -33.69 13.62 -10.31
N ALA A 296 -32.45 14.11 -10.33
CA ALA A 296 -31.81 14.88 -9.26
C ALA A 296 -32.40 16.31 -9.07
N ALA A 297 -32.33 16.82 -7.84
CA ALA A 297 -32.50 18.22 -7.48
C ALA A 297 -31.21 18.78 -6.83
N PRO A 298 -30.90 20.09 -6.95
CA PRO A 298 -29.64 20.69 -6.50
C PRO A 298 -29.60 20.98 -4.98
N PRO A 299 -28.41 21.17 -4.37
CA PRO A 299 -28.24 21.20 -2.92
C PRO A 299 -28.39 22.61 -2.31
N PRO A 300 -28.67 22.73 -1.01
CA PRO A 300 -28.41 23.93 -0.24
C PRO A 300 -27.01 23.91 0.42
N VAL A 301 -26.44 25.09 0.60
CA VAL A 301 -25.22 25.44 1.38
C VAL A 301 -25.70 26.44 2.46
N PRO A 302 -25.10 26.65 3.68
CA PRO A 302 -23.83 26.17 4.30
C PRO A 302 -23.93 25.69 5.78
N ALA A 303 -22.83 25.14 6.33
CA ALA A 303 -22.19 25.62 7.57
C ALA A 303 -20.81 24.93 7.75
N GLN A 304 -19.73 25.73 7.84
CA GLN A 304 -18.39 25.24 8.13
C GLN A 304 -18.25 24.93 9.62
N VAL A 305 -18.05 23.65 9.94
CA VAL A 305 -17.48 23.19 11.21
C VAL A 305 -16.11 22.63 10.86
N THR A 306 -15.06 23.14 11.48
CA THR A 306 -13.70 22.59 11.33
C THR A 306 -13.72 21.10 11.66
N PRO A 307 -13.29 20.20 10.76
CA PRO A 307 -13.42 18.77 10.99
C PRO A 307 -12.44 18.31 12.08
N PRO A 308 -12.85 17.38 12.97
CA PRO A 308 -11.91 16.65 13.82
C PRO A 308 -10.90 15.87 12.96
N PRO A 309 -9.74 15.46 13.51
CA PRO A 309 -8.72 14.75 12.75
C PRO A 309 -9.34 13.54 12.01
N PRO A 310 -8.89 13.24 10.77
CA PRO A 310 -9.44 12.12 10.02
C PRO A 310 -9.36 10.82 10.84
N PRO A 311 -10.44 10.02 10.93
CA PRO A 311 -10.44 8.73 11.62
C PRO A 311 -9.26 7.80 11.25
N ALA A 312 -8.76 7.93 10.01
CA ALA A 312 -7.57 7.25 9.52
C ALA A 312 -6.29 7.57 10.31
N ARG A 313 -6.11 8.79 10.83
CA ARG A 313 -4.90 9.18 11.57
C ARG A 313 -4.84 8.55 12.96
N LEU A 314 -5.97 8.51 13.66
CA LEU A 314 -6.07 7.81 14.95
C LEU A 314 -5.91 6.30 14.77
N HIS A 315 -6.40 5.77 13.64
CA HIS A 315 -6.16 4.37 13.29
C HIS A 315 -4.66 4.10 13.11
N LEU A 316 -3.93 4.96 12.39
CA LEU A 316 -2.48 4.83 12.21
C LEU A 316 -1.69 4.93 13.53
N ASP A 317 -2.04 5.85 14.44
CA ASP A 317 -1.41 5.94 15.78
C ASP A 317 -1.63 4.66 16.59
N ALA A 318 -2.85 4.11 16.58
CA ALA A 318 -3.11 2.83 17.24
C ALA A 318 -2.27 1.69 16.66
N LEU A 319 -2.07 1.69 15.35
CA LEU A 319 -1.26 0.70 14.67
C LEU A 319 0.23 0.83 15.03
N GLU A 320 0.80 2.03 15.04
CA GLU A 320 2.18 2.30 15.50
C GLU A 320 2.40 1.78 16.93
N ARG A 321 1.45 2.01 17.85
CA ARG A 321 1.52 1.51 19.24
C ARG A 321 1.48 -0.01 19.34
N ILE A 322 0.73 -0.69 18.48
CA ILE A 322 0.73 -2.15 18.42
C ILE A 322 2.12 -2.67 18.02
N GLU A 323 2.79 -1.98 17.09
CA GLU A 323 4.15 -2.34 16.67
C GLU A 323 5.17 -2.15 17.79
N GLU A 324 5.05 -1.07 18.57
CA GLU A 324 5.91 -0.78 19.71
C GLU A 324 5.64 -1.69 20.93
N GLY A 325 4.60 -2.52 20.87
CA GLY A 325 4.19 -3.40 21.97
C GLY A 325 3.32 -2.71 23.04
N ASP A 326 2.91 -1.46 22.82
CA ASP A 326 1.98 -0.71 23.67
C ASP A 326 0.51 -1.07 23.34
N ALA A 327 0.14 -2.32 23.65
CA ALA A 327 -1.22 -2.81 23.41
C ALA A 327 -2.29 -2.02 24.18
N ASN A 328 -1.97 -1.53 25.39
CA ASN A 328 -2.89 -0.76 26.22
C ASN A 328 -3.14 0.64 25.64
N GLY A 329 -2.09 1.31 25.16
CA GLY A 329 -2.23 2.59 24.48
C GLY A 329 -2.96 2.45 23.14
N ALA A 330 -2.66 1.40 22.37
CA ALA A 330 -3.39 1.11 21.13
C ALA A 330 -4.90 0.90 21.39
N LEU A 331 -5.24 0.15 22.43
CA LEU A 331 -6.63 -0.08 22.84
C LEU A 331 -7.31 1.25 23.21
N ALA A 332 -6.66 2.10 24.00
CA ALA A 332 -7.21 3.41 24.38
C ALA A 332 -7.47 4.31 23.16
N VAL A 333 -6.56 4.32 22.19
CA VAL A 333 -6.71 5.09 20.94
C VAL A 333 -7.85 4.53 20.09
N LEU A 334 -7.93 3.22 19.88
CA LEU A 334 -9.00 2.58 19.08
C LEU A 334 -10.38 2.72 19.72
N GLU A 335 -10.49 2.64 21.04
CA GLU A 335 -11.75 2.90 21.75
C GLU A 335 -12.18 4.35 21.61
N SER A 336 -11.23 5.29 21.69
CA SER A 336 -11.50 6.71 21.44
C SER A 336 -11.95 6.95 19.99
N LEU A 337 -11.30 6.29 19.03
CA LEU A 337 -11.62 6.36 17.61
C LEU A 337 -13.05 5.84 17.34
N VAL A 338 -13.40 4.66 17.83
CA VAL A 338 -14.74 4.08 17.62
C VAL A 338 -15.83 4.92 18.31
N ARG A 339 -15.53 5.59 19.42
CA ARG A 339 -16.46 6.56 20.04
C ARG A 339 -16.66 7.81 19.19
N GLN A 340 -15.58 8.34 18.61
CA GLN A 340 -15.62 9.57 17.80
C GLN A 340 -16.18 9.36 16.40
N ALA A 341 -15.88 8.21 15.79
CA ALA A 341 -16.26 7.85 14.44
C ALA A 341 -16.86 6.44 14.41
N PRO A 342 -18.09 6.26 14.92
CA PRO A 342 -18.71 4.94 15.08
C PRO A 342 -18.97 4.23 13.76
N ASP A 343 -19.02 4.94 12.63
CA ASP A 343 -19.23 4.37 11.30
C ASP A 343 -17.93 4.09 10.54
N TYR A 344 -16.77 4.34 11.16
CA TYR A 344 -15.47 4.07 10.58
C TYR A 344 -15.13 2.57 10.68
N LEU A 345 -15.45 1.83 9.62
CA LEU A 345 -15.31 0.38 9.55
C LEU A 345 -13.88 -0.14 9.84
N PRO A 346 -12.80 0.49 9.34
CA PRO A 346 -11.45 0.03 9.64
C PRO A 346 -11.14 0.04 11.15
N GLY A 347 -11.56 1.09 11.87
CA GLY A 347 -11.34 1.18 13.32
C GLY A 347 -12.17 0.18 14.12
N LEU A 348 -13.40 -0.11 13.67
CA LEU A 348 -14.22 -1.18 14.26
C LEU A 348 -13.57 -2.56 14.10
N LEU A 349 -13.06 -2.86 12.90
CA LEU A 349 -12.36 -4.10 12.62
C LEU A 349 -11.10 -4.23 13.48
N GLU A 350 -10.25 -3.19 13.51
CA GLU A 350 -8.99 -3.25 14.26
C GLU A 350 -9.21 -3.37 15.78
N LEU A 351 -10.18 -2.64 16.34
CA LEU A 351 -10.53 -2.76 17.76
C LEU A 351 -11.02 -4.17 18.10
N ALA A 352 -11.84 -4.77 17.23
CA ALA A 352 -12.34 -6.12 17.43
C ALA A 352 -11.21 -7.14 17.40
N LEU A 353 -10.31 -7.05 16.42
CA LEU A 353 -9.15 -7.94 16.31
C LEU A 353 -8.18 -7.76 17.49
N LEU A 354 -7.93 -6.54 17.95
CA LEU A 354 -7.08 -6.28 19.12
C LEU A 354 -7.66 -6.87 20.41
N ARG A 355 -8.98 -6.83 20.58
CA ARG A 355 -9.68 -7.47 21.70
C ARG A 355 -9.58 -9.00 21.62
N GLU A 356 -9.73 -9.58 20.44
CA GLU A 356 -9.53 -11.02 20.25
C GLU A 356 -8.10 -11.45 20.63
N ARG A 357 -7.08 -10.72 20.13
CA ARG A 357 -5.67 -10.99 20.46
C ARG A 357 -5.38 -10.91 21.96
N SER A 358 -6.14 -10.10 22.68
CA SER A 358 -6.06 -9.95 24.15
C SER A 358 -6.91 -10.96 24.92
N GLY A 359 -7.54 -11.94 24.25
CA GLY A 359 -8.41 -12.95 24.86
C GLY A 359 -9.81 -12.45 25.22
N ALA A 360 -10.20 -11.24 24.81
CA ALA A 360 -11.48 -10.61 25.13
C ALA A 360 -12.53 -10.81 24.02
N ARG A 361 -12.77 -12.05 23.60
CA ARG A 361 -13.69 -12.41 22.51
C ARG A 361 -15.11 -11.89 22.73
N GLU A 362 -15.64 -11.99 23.95
CA GLU A 362 -16.96 -11.46 24.30
C GLU A 362 -17.10 -9.95 24.02
N ALA A 363 -16.00 -9.22 24.11
CA ALA A 363 -15.93 -7.79 23.86
C ALA A 363 -15.65 -7.44 22.38
N ALA A 364 -15.19 -8.42 21.59
CA ALA A 364 -14.93 -8.31 20.14
C ALA A 364 -16.17 -8.65 19.28
N VAL A 365 -16.98 -9.63 19.70
CA VAL A 365 -18.19 -10.06 18.97
C VAL A 365 -19.18 -8.92 18.70
N PRO A 366 -19.51 -8.03 19.67
CA PRO A 366 -20.40 -6.90 19.42
C PRO A 366 -19.85 -5.94 18.37
N LEU A 367 -18.53 -5.73 18.35
CA LEU A 367 -17.86 -4.88 17.37
C LEU A 367 -17.93 -5.47 15.96
N MET A 368 -17.72 -6.79 15.83
CA MET A 368 -17.83 -7.49 14.54
C MET A 368 -19.27 -7.50 14.00
N ARG A 369 -20.28 -7.66 14.86
CA ARG A 369 -21.69 -7.50 14.46
C ARG A 369 -21.97 -6.08 13.97
N ALA A 370 -21.44 -5.09 14.67
CA ALA A 370 -21.62 -3.69 14.32
C ALA A 370 -20.86 -3.31 13.04
N LEU A 371 -19.69 -3.91 12.81
CA LEU A 371 -18.92 -3.81 11.56
C LEU A 371 -19.74 -4.36 10.39
N ARG A 372 -20.25 -5.59 10.51
CA ARG A 372 -21.09 -6.23 9.50
C ARG A 372 -22.30 -5.38 9.12
N MET A 373 -23.09 -5.00 10.13
CA MET A 373 -24.34 -4.24 9.94
C MET A 373 -24.10 -2.87 9.28
N ARG A 374 -22.96 -2.23 9.55
CA ARG A 374 -22.61 -0.96 8.89
C ARG A 374 -22.07 -1.17 7.49
N ALA A 375 -21.24 -2.19 7.29
CA ALA A 375 -20.72 -2.54 5.97
C ALA A 375 -21.84 -2.93 5.00
N GLU A 376 -22.92 -3.56 5.47
CA GLU A 376 -24.13 -3.89 4.68
C GLU A 376 -24.89 -2.65 4.14
N ARG A 377 -24.67 -1.46 4.72
CA ARG A 377 -25.32 -0.22 4.26
C ARG A 377 -24.61 0.41 3.06
N LEU A 378 -23.40 -0.04 2.76
CA LEU A 378 -22.59 0.47 1.66
C LEU A 378 -22.73 -0.44 0.45
N ALA A 379 -22.58 0.11 -0.76
CA ALA A 379 -22.49 -0.75 -1.94
C ALA A 379 -21.25 -1.67 -1.80
N PRO A 380 -21.31 -2.95 -2.20
CA PRO A 380 -20.21 -3.90 -2.01
C PRO A 380 -18.84 -3.40 -2.49
N ASP A 381 -18.84 -2.61 -3.57
CA ASP A 381 -17.63 -2.09 -4.23
C ASP A 381 -17.28 -0.66 -3.79
N GLN A 382 -18.12 -0.05 -2.93
CA GLN A 382 -17.83 1.27 -2.37
C GLN A 382 -16.59 1.17 -1.49
N LEU A 383 -15.57 1.96 -1.84
CA LEU A 383 -14.36 2.07 -1.04
C LEU A 383 -14.66 2.77 0.27
N VAL A 384 -14.10 2.22 1.33
CA VAL A 384 -14.18 2.75 2.67
C VAL A 384 -12.83 3.35 3.00
N ASP A 385 -12.82 4.64 3.33
CA ASP A 385 -11.60 5.34 3.70
C ASP A 385 -10.98 4.71 4.96
N GLY A 386 -9.66 4.58 4.97
CA GLY A 386 -8.84 4.02 6.04
C GLY A 386 -7.35 4.09 5.70
N PRO A 387 -6.45 3.48 6.49
CA PRO A 387 -5.03 3.34 6.12
C PRO A 387 -4.87 2.67 4.75
N GLU A 388 -5.75 1.70 4.47
CA GLU A 388 -5.96 1.12 3.15
C GLU A 388 -7.43 1.28 2.77
N ALA A 389 -7.68 1.86 1.59
CA ALA A 389 -9.03 1.98 1.04
C ALA A 389 -9.49 0.62 0.53
N LEU A 390 -10.32 -0.07 1.30
CA LEU A 390 -10.85 -1.40 0.97
C LEU A 390 -12.34 -1.32 0.64
N PRO A 391 -12.85 -2.16 -0.27
CA PRO A 391 -14.26 -2.17 -0.62
C PRO A 391 -15.10 -2.67 0.57
N ALA A 392 -16.33 -2.18 0.73
CA ALA A 392 -17.23 -2.57 1.81
C ALA A 392 -17.39 -4.10 1.97
N ARG A 393 -17.37 -4.84 0.85
CA ARG A 393 -17.41 -6.31 0.82
C ARG A 393 -16.27 -6.99 1.61
N PHE A 394 -15.11 -6.36 1.72
CA PHE A 394 -14.00 -6.86 2.55
C PHE A 394 -14.38 -6.88 4.04
N TYR A 395 -14.98 -5.79 4.52
CA TYR A 395 -15.40 -5.67 5.92
C TYR A 395 -16.57 -6.60 6.24
N GLN A 396 -17.50 -6.77 5.30
CA GLN A 396 -18.58 -7.77 5.39
C GLN A 396 -17.99 -9.18 5.52
N ALA A 397 -17.11 -9.58 4.59
CA ALA A 397 -16.49 -10.90 4.59
C ALA A 397 -15.65 -11.16 5.84
N SER A 398 -14.91 -10.15 6.33
CA SER A 398 -14.10 -10.25 7.55
C SER A 398 -14.97 -10.48 8.78
N ALA A 399 -16.08 -9.73 8.90
CA ALA A 399 -17.02 -9.88 10.00
C ALA A 399 -17.75 -11.22 9.94
N ASP A 400 -18.20 -11.65 8.75
CA ASP A 400 -18.88 -12.94 8.56
C ASP A 400 -17.95 -14.11 8.88
N ALA A 401 -16.71 -14.08 8.39
CA ALA A 401 -15.72 -15.11 8.72
C ALA A 401 -15.50 -15.22 10.22
N TYR A 402 -15.33 -14.09 10.92
CA TYR A 402 -15.11 -14.07 12.36
C TYR A 402 -16.34 -14.56 13.16
N LEU A 403 -17.55 -14.11 12.79
CA LEU A 403 -18.78 -14.49 13.49
C LEU A 403 -19.14 -15.97 13.26
N ASN A 404 -18.79 -16.53 12.10
CA ASN A 404 -19.06 -17.93 11.76
C ASN A 404 -18.02 -18.90 12.32
N GLN A 405 -16.85 -18.44 12.78
CA GLN A 405 -15.82 -19.29 13.41
C GLN A 405 -16.29 -19.96 14.73
N GLY A 406 -17.45 -19.61 15.26
CA GLY A 406 -18.08 -20.28 16.42
C GLY A 406 -19.42 -20.97 16.12
N ALA A 407 -19.83 -21.10 14.85
CA ALA A 407 -21.08 -21.76 14.45
C ALA A 407 -20.88 -23.21 13.98
N LEU A 408 -19.64 -23.70 14.05
CA LEU A 408 -19.23 -25.09 13.81
C LEU A 408 -18.69 -25.64 15.14
N GLU A 409 -19.56 -25.76 16.14
CA GLU A 409 -19.37 -26.70 17.25
C GLU A 409 -20.14 -27.99 16.97
#